data_AF-A0ABD3RCG5-F1
#
_entry.id   AF-A0ABD3RCG5-F1
#
_cell.length_a   1.000
_cell.length_b   1.000
_cell.length_c   1.000
_cell.angle_alpha   90.00
_cell.angle_beta   90.00
_cell.angle_gamma   90.00
#
_symmetry.space_group_name_H-M   'P 1'
#
loop_
_entity.id
_entity.type
_entity.pdbx_description
1 polymer ?
#
loop_
_entity_poly.entity_id
_entity_poly.type
_entity_poly.pdbx_seq_one_letter_code
_entity_poly.pdbx_strand_id
1 'polypeptide(L)'
;MHSILGYGGPTVILIRSKDNSDKGKCVRGVFGAYTFTPWTQESSQYYGNSDCFLFRLGPDPMAIYRPTSGGEDDMGTFGMSKAASTEQETRNYMYLNSEARSKGYDGLSHGIGFGGTSDMPRLFIDEVLDGCRAAPDDLTFGKGQLLSGVKDFSSATSHFEVEAIEVWGVGTSQLIEDALLARDGQRQDAQKKIRQVMKGAKGQFLDDFQSGLAGNKLFQHRDQIQGREGDCDIDRVEEEKV
;
A
#
# COMPACT_ATOMS: atom_id res chain seq x y z
N MET A 1 -2.91 5.69 4.90
CA MET A 1 -3.63 4.39 4.96
C MET A 1 -3.54 3.63 6.29
N HIS A 2 -2.60 3.96 7.18
CA HIS A 2 -2.33 3.20 8.40
C HIS A 2 -3.50 3.06 9.41
N SER A 3 -4.57 3.86 9.29
CA SER A 3 -5.71 3.85 10.23
C SER A 3 -6.53 2.56 10.24
N ILE A 4 -6.52 1.82 9.12
CA ILE A 4 -7.27 0.56 8.95
C ILE A 4 -6.55 -0.64 9.57
N LEU A 5 -5.22 -0.57 9.74
CA LEU A 5 -4.43 -1.66 10.31
C LEU A 5 -4.90 -2.01 11.72
N GLY A 6 -4.98 -3.31 11.95
CA GLY A 6 -5.50 -3.94 13.16
C GLY A 6 -7.01 -4.03 13.23
N TYR A 7 -7.76 -3.45 12.29
CA TYR A 7 -9.20 -3.66 12.27
C TYR A 7 -9.52 -5.14 11.98
N GLY A 8 -10.25 -5.76 12.91
CA GLY A 8 -10.43 -7.21 12.98
C GLY A 8 -11.62 -7.77 12.21
N GLY A 9 -12.37 -6.95 11.48
CA GLY A 9 -13.64 -7.34 10.88
C GLY A 9 -13.75 -7.00 9.39
N PRO A 10 -14.89 -7.33 8.76
CA PRO A 10 -15.19 -6.99 7.39
C PRO A 10 -15.23 -5.49 7.17
N THR A 11 -14.75 -5.06 6.02
CA THR A 11 -14.69 -3.66 5.63
C THR A 11 -15.23 -3.44 4.23
N VAL A 12 -15.95 -2.33 4.05
CA VAL A 12 -16.25 -1.76 2.74
C VAL A 12 -15.35 -0.53 2.54
N ILE A 13 -14.56 -0.53 1.48
CA ILE A 13 -13.83 0.64 1.00
C ILE A 13 -14.65 1.24 -0.12
N LEU A 14 -15.04 2.50 0.05
CA LEU A 14 -15.79 3.28 -0.92
C LEU A 14 -14.91 4.40 -1.47
N ILE A 15 -14.79 4.46 -2.79
CA ILE A 15 -13.97 5.43 -3.49
C ILE A 15 -14.87 6.23 -4.42
N ARG A 16 -14.74 7.55 -4.35
CA ARG A 16 -15.29 8.46 -5.35
C ARG A 16 -14.15 9.04 -6.17
N SER A 17 -14.15 8.82 -7.47
CA SER A 17 -13.15 9.41 -8.38
C SER A 17 -13.51 10.85 -8.72
N LYS A 18 -12.50 11.70 -8.96
CA LYS A 18 -12.71 13.02 -9.56
C LYS A 18 -13.11 12.86 -11.02
N ASP A 19 -13.94 13.80 -11.50
CA ASP A 19 -14.17 13.92 -12.93
C ASP A 19 -12.89 14.44 -13.60
N ASN A 20 -12.32 13.64 -14.49
CA ASN A 20 -11.19 14.01 -15.32
C ASN A 20 -11.46 13.64 -16.78
N SER A 21 -12.73 13.62 -17.19
CA SER A 21 -13.14 13.33 -18.56
C SER A 21 -12.54 14.29 -19.58
N ASP A 22 -12.35 15.56 -19.21
CA ASP A 22 -11.68 16.59 -20.02
C ASP A 22 -10.21 16.25 -20.34
N LYS A 23 -9.56 15.44 -19.48
CA LYS A 23 -8.19 14.95 -19.67
C LYS A 23 -8.16 13.57 -20.33
N GLY A 24 -9.29 13.08 -20.86
CA GLY A 24 -9.42 11.76 -21.46
C GLY A 24 -9.32 10.59 -20.47
N LYS A 25 -9.46 10.82 -19.16
CA LYS A 25 -9.45 9.78 -18.12
C LYS A 25 -10.88 9.25 -17.87
N CYS A 26 -11.14 8.77 -16.66
CA CYS A 26 -12.47 8.37 -16.21
C CYS A 26 -13.38 9.57 -15.90
N VAL A 27 -14.69 9.36 -15.99
CA VAL A 27 -15.68 10.29 -15.40
C VAL A 27 -15.73 10.10 -13.89
N ARG A 28 -16.41 11.02 -13.20
CA ARG A 28 -16.74 10.86 -11.78
C ARG A 28 -17.58 9.60 -11.57
N GLY A 29 -17.13 8.72 -10.70
CA GLY A 29 -17.83 7.48 -10.38
C GLY A 29 -17.60 7.03 -8.94
N VAL A 30 -18.42 6.09 -8.49
CA VAL A 30 -18.33 5.48 -7.16
C VAL A 30 -18.14 3.98 -7.31
N PHE A 31 -17.07 3.46 -6.73
CA PHE A 31 -16.68 2.06 -6.80
C PHE A 31 -15.86 1.71 -5.56
N GLY A 32 -15.47 0.46 -5.43
CA GLY A 32 -14.72 0.05 -4.25
C GLY A 32 -14.53 -1.44 -4.13
N ALA A 33 -14.21 -1.84 -2.90
CA ALA A 33 -13.96 -3.22 -2.54
C ALA A 33 -14.62 -3.55 -1.20
N TYR A 34 -15.13 -4.77 -1.09
CA TYR A 34 -15.48 -5.38 0.18
C TYR A 34 -14.47 -6.48 0.48
N THR A 35 -14.07 -6.61 1.74
CA THR A 35 -13.32 -7.76 2.22
C THR A 35 -13.83 -8.19 3.58
N PHE A 36 -13.95 -9.50 3.79
CA PHE A 36 -14.20 -10.09 5.10
C PHE A 36 -12.91 -10.25 5.92
N THR A 37 -11.75 -10.24 5.24
CA THR A 37 -10.48 -10.57 5.88
C THR A 37 -9.98 -9.40 6.73
N PRO A 38 -9.56 -9.65 7.98
CA PRO A 38 -8.96 -8.65 8.85
C PRO A 38 -7.70 -7.97 8.28
N TRP A 39 -7.48 -6.70 8.64
CA TRP A 39 -6.29 -5.94 8.26
C TRP A 39 -5.16 -6.12 9.27
N THR A 40 -4.74 -7.36 9.48
CA THR A 40 -3.83 -7.74 10.58
C THR A 40 -2.36 -7.44 10.33
N GLN A 41 -1.95 -7.32 9.06
CA GLN A 41 -0.55 -7.22 8.68
C GLN A 41 -0.33 -6.32 7.47
N GLU A 42 0.80 -5.62 7.47
CA GLU A 42 1.39 -5.06 6.27
C GLU A 42 2.11 -6.18 5.52
N SER A 43 1.83 -6.32 4.22
CA SER A 43 2.36 -7.38 3.38
C SER A 43 2.49 -6.91 1.95
N SER A 44 3.63 -7.23 1.34
CA SER A 44 3.83 -7.12 -0.10
C SER A 44 3.25 -8.31 -0.88
N GLN A 45 2.84 -9.37 -0.16
CA GLN A 45 2.19 -10.55 -0.71
C GLN A 45 0.68 -10.46 -0.51
N TYR A 46 -0.06 -10.99 -1.48
CA TYR A 46 -1.51 -11.10 -1.38
C TYR A 46 -1.95 -12.05 -0.27
N TYR A 47 -3.04 -11.70 0.38
CA TYR A 47 -3.76 -12.48 1.37
C TYR A 47 -5.27 -12.27 1.19
N GLY A 48 -6.07 -12.89 2.04
CA GLY A 48 -7.53 -12.78 2.00
C GLY A 48 -8.22 -14.06 1.54
N ASN A 49 -9.52 -13.95 1.26
CA ASN A 49 -10.37 -15.08 0.88
C ASN A 49 -11.37 -14.70 -0.21
N SER A 50 -12.14 -15.69 -0.66
CA SER A 50 -13.13 -15.56 -1.73
C SER A 50 -14.37 -14.73 -1.35
N ASP A 51 -14.50 -14.29 -0.10
CA ASP A 51 -15.56 -13.36 0.31
C ASP A 51 -15.25 -11.92 -0.13
N CYS A 52 -14.01 -11.64 -0.53
CA CYS A 52 -13.61 -10.35 -1.10
C CYS A 52 -14.28 -10.14 -2.46
N PHE A 53 -14.78 -8.94 -2.77
CA PHE A 53 -15.28 -8.60 -4.10
C PHE A 53 -15.09 -7.12 -4.41
N LEU A 54 -14.98 -6.79 -5.69
CA LEU A 54 -14.99 -5.41 -6.17
C LEU A 54 -16.41 -5.03 -6.59
N PHE A 55 -16.71 -3.73 -6.57
CA PHE A 55 -18.01 -3.26 -7.02
C PHE A 55 -17.93 -1.87 -7.65
N ARG A 56 -18.90 -1.59 -8.51
CA ARG A 56 -19.18 -0.28 -9.08
C ARG A 56 -20.62 0.09 -8.77
N LEU A 57 -20.86 1.31 -8.26
CA LEU A 57 -22.19 1.82 -7.91
C LEU A 57 -22.75 2.78 -8.99
N GLY A 58 -21.88 3.48 -9.72
CA GLY A 58 -22.30 4.41 -10.77
C GLY A 58 -21.16 5.30 -11.28
N PRO A 59 -21.38 6.12 -12.31
CA PRO A 59 -22.64 6.37 -13.01
C PRO A 59 -23.08 5.30 -14.02
N ASP A 60 -22.17 4.44 -14.46
CA ASP A 60 -22.55 3.28 -15.29
C ASP A 60 -23.36 2.25 -14.48
N PRO A 61 -24.04 1.28 -15.12
CA PRO A 61 -24.80 0.27 -14.40
C PRO A 61 -23.99 -0.38 -13.28
N MET A 62 -24.62 -0.52 -12.12
CA MET A 62 -24.03 -1.17 -10.96
C MET A 62 -23.51 -2.56 -11.34
N ALA A 63 -22.34 -2.91 -10.82
CA ALA A 63 -21.71 -4.19 -11.07
C ALA A 63 -21.01 -4.70 -9.81
N ILE A 64 -20.99 -6.02 -9.64
CA ILE A 64 -20.26 -6.71 -8.58
C ILE A 64 -19.33 -7.71 -9.26
N TYR A 65 -18.04 -7.61 -8.97
CA TYR A 65 -17.00 -8.47 -9.51
C TYR A 65 -16.54 -9.40 -8.39
N ARG A 66 -17.13 -10.60 -8.36
CA ARG A 66 -16.78 -11.65 -7.40
C ARG A 66 -15.52 -12.37 -7.85
N PRO A 67 -14.80 -13.04 -6.95
CA PRO A 67 -13.69 -13.88 -7.32
C PRO A 67 -14.16 -14.97 -8.27
N THR A 68 -13.39 -15.25 -9.31
CA THR A 68 -13.65 -16.39 -10.17
C THR A 68 -13.34 -17.65 -9.39
N SER A 69 -14.35 -18.48 -9.12
CA SER A 69 -14.13 -19.86 -8.71
C SER A 69 -13.29 -20.51 -9.81
N GLY A 70 -12.13 -21.05 -9.44
CA GLY A 70 -11.38 -21.88 -10.38
C GLY A 70 -12.21 -23.09 -10.75
N GLY A 71 -12.83 -23.04 -11.93
CA GLY A 71 -13.55 -24.11 -12.59
C GLY A 71 -14.86 -24.55 -11.92
N GLU A 72 -16.00 -24.00 -12.35
CA GLU A 72 -17.28 -24.72 -12.23
C GLU A 72 -18.39 -24.30 -13.24
N ASP A 73 -18.13 -23.39 -14.18
CA ASP A 73 -19.10 -22.98 -15.21
C ASP A 73 -18.63 -23.31 -16.65
N ASP A 74 -18.28 -24.57 -16.91
CA ASP A 74 -18.33 -25.12 -18.28
C ASP A 74 -19.08 -26.46 -18.27
N MET A 75 -20.41 -26.37 -18.20
CA MET A 75 -21.30 -27.49 -18.49
C MET A 75 -21.33 -27.70 -20.00
N GLY A 76 -20.29 -28.35 -20.54
CA GLY A 76 -20.12 -28.57 -21.97
C GLY A 76 -19.04 -29.57 -22.30
N THR A 77 -19.44 -30.84 -22.48
CA THR A 77 -18.70 -31.90 -23.19
C THR A 77 -17.86 -32.86 -22.32
N PHE A 78 -18.35 -34.10 -22.30
CA PHE A 78 -17.69 -35.34 -21.89
C PHE A 78 -16.17 -35.36 -22.08
N GLY A 79 -15.46 -35.63 -20.98
CA GLY A 79 -14.32 -36.54 -20.94
C GLY A 79 -13.18 -36.26 -21.90
N MET A 80 -12.37 -35.24 -21.64
CA MET A 80 -10.95 -35.27 -21.96
C MET A 80 -10.17 -34.57 -20.84
N SER A 81 -9.28 -35.32 -20.21
CA SER A 81 -8.25 -34.81 -19.30
C SER A 81 -7.40 -33.77 -20.03
N LYS A 82 -7.66 -32.48 -19.78
CA LYS A 82 -6.82 -31.41 -20.29
C LYS A 82 -5.56 -31.36 -19.42
N ALA A 83 -4.42 -31.63 -20.06
CA ALA A 83 -3.10 -31.53 -19.47
C ALA A 83 -2.96 -30.19 -18.72
N ALA A 84 -2.46 -30.26 -17.49
CA ALA A 84 -2.15 -29.14 -16.64
C ALA A 84 -1.22 -28.15 -17.37
N SER A 85 -1.82 -27.13 -17.98
CA SER A 85 -1.18 -25.83 -18.02
C SER A 85 -1.39 -25.25 -16.63
N THR A 86 -0.29 -24.98 -15.96
CA THR A 86 -0.20 -24.51 -14.58
C THR A 86 -0.70 -23.06 -14.48
N GLU A 87 -1.95 -22.79 -14.84
CA GLU A 87 -2.64 -21.56 -14.45
C GLU A 87 -3.11 -21.78 -13.02
N GLN A 88 -2.17 -21.57 -12.10
CA GLN A 88 -2.43 -21.50 -10.68
C GLN A 88 -3.56 -20.49 -10.47
N GLU A 89 -4.72 -20.95 -9.97
CA GLU A 89 -5.81 -20.06 -9.53
C GLU A 89 -5.21 -18.91 -8.73
N THR A 90 -5.16 -17.71 -9.31
CA THR A 90 -4.49 -16.59 -8.66
C THR A 90 -5.43 -16.05 -7.58
N ARG A 91 -5.23 -16.55 -6.36
CA ARG A 91 -5.95 -16.15 -5.14
C ARG A 91 -5.44 -14.82 -4.59
N ASN A 92 -5.29 -13.84 -5.47
CA ASN A 92 -4.69 -12.54 -5.16
C ASN A 92 -5.76 -11.55 -4.69
N TYR A 93 -6.40 -11.84 -3.55
CA TYR A 93 -7.60 -11.10 -3.13
C TYR A 93 -7.28 -9.66 -2.70
N MET A 94 -6.36 -9.49 -1.76
CA MET A 94 -6.00 -8.17 -1.24
C MET A 94 -4.55 -8.13 -0.72
N TYR A 95 -3.94 -6.95 -0.71
CA TYR A 95 -2.73 -6.67 0.06
C TYR A 95 -2.72 -5.23 0.58
N LEU A 96 -1.85 -4.98 1.55
CA LEU A 96 -1.55 -3.65 2.07
C LEU A 96 -0.05 -3.54 2.26
N ASN A 97 0.62 -2.83 1.36
CA ASN A 97 2.06 -2.62 1.41
C ASN A 97 2.35 -1.16 1.75
N SER A 98 2.83 -0.89 2.97
CA SER A 98 3.16 0.47 3.42
C SER A 98 4.60 0.82 3.07
N GLU A 99 4.85 2.02 2.56
CA GLU A 99 6.19 2.55 2.33
C GLU A 99 7.02 2.56 3.62
N ALA A 100 6.37 2.76 4.78
CA ALA A 100 7.04 2.72 6.08
C ALA A 100 7.74 1.38 6.37
N ARG A 101 7.29 0.28 5.75
CA ARG A 101 7.89 -1.05 5.91
C ARG A 101 9.25 -1.18 5.24
N SER A 102 9.40 -0.63 4.03
CA SER A 102 10.58 -0.84 3.18
C SER A 102 11.34 0.45 2.86
N LYS A 103 10.86 1.61 3.33
CA LYS A 103 11.36 2.95 2.99
C LYS A 103 11.48 3.16 1.47
N GLY A 104 10.61 2.53 0.70
CA GLY A 104 10.61 2.60 -0.76
C GLY A 104 11.66 1.74 -1.48
N TYR A 105 12.53 1.01 -0.77
CA TYR A 105 13.65 0.29 -1.40
C TYR A 105 13.31 -1.11 -1.92
N ASP A 106 12.09 -1.61 -1.69
CA ASP A 106 11.68 -2.94 -2.18
C ASP A 106 11.29 -2.95 -3.67
N GLY A 107 11.17 -1.77 -4.30
CA GLY A 107 10.77 -1.64 -5.70
C GLY A 107 9.33 -2.08 -5.97
N LEU A 108 8.51 -2.24 -4.92
CA LEU A 108 7.13 -2.69 -5.02
C LEU A 108 6.17 -1.50 -4.93
N SER A 109 4.95 -1.69 -5.42
CA SER A 109 3.89 -0.67 -5.26
C SER A 109 3.49 -0.55 -3.78
N HIS A 110 3.54 0.67 -3.22
CA HIS A 110 3.10 0.97 -1.85
C HIS A 110 1.67 1.51 -1.86
N GLY A 111 0.78 0.83 -1.15
CA GLY A 111 -0.64 1.13 -1.11
C GLY A 111 -1.47 -0.10 -0.80
N ILE A 112 -2.75 -0.02 -1.18
CA ILE A 112 -3.70 -1.12 -1.10
C ILE A 112 -3.95 -1.63 -2.51
N GLY A 113 -3.88 -2.95 -2.71
CA GLY A 113 -4.25 -3.56 -3.98
C GLY A 113 -5.18 -4.74 -3.81
N PHE A 114 -5.97 -4.98 -4.84
CA PHE A 114 -6.89 -6.11 -4.99
C PHE A 114 -6.71 -6.70 -6.38
N GLY A 115 -6.66 -8.03 -6.49
CA GLY A 115 -6.68 -8.77 -7.76
C GLY A 115 -5.44 -8.57 -8.61
N GLY A 116 -5.30 -9.33 -9.69
CA GLY A 116 -4.14 -9.19 -10.59
C GLY A 116 -2.82 -9.64 -9.96
N THR A 117 -1.74 -8.90 -10.20
CA THR A 117 -0.39 -9.19 -9.66
C THR A 117 0.11 -8.04 -8.77
N SER A 118 1.24 -8.21 -8.07
CA SER A 118 1.78 -7.13 -7.22
C SER A 118 2.19 -5.90 -8.03
N ASP A 119 2.55 -6.08 -9.31
CA ASP A 119 2.92 -4.99 -10.22
C ASP A 119 1.69 -4.37 -10.90
N MET A 120 0.69 -5.20 -11.22
CA MET A 120 -0.52 -4.79 -11.92
C MET A 120 -1.78 -5.26 -11.17
N PRO A 121 -2.12 -4.63 -10.03
CA PRO A 121 -3.34 -4.98 -9.32
C PRO A 121 -4.59 -4.58 -10.11
N ARG A 122 -5.68 -5.33 -9.94
CA ARG A 122 -6.98 -5.03 -10.55
C ARG A 122 -7.54 -3.70 -10.10
N LEU A 123 -7.44 -3.43 -8.81
CA LEU A 123 -7.68 -2.12 -8.20
C LEU A 123 -6.48 -1.80 -7.34
N PHE A 124 -5.84 -0.67 -7.59
CA PHE A 124 -4.74 -0.16 -6.79
C PHE A 124 -5.03 1.25 -6.29
N ILE A 125 -4.90 1.41 -4.98
CA ILE A 125 -4.98 2.69 -4.29
C ILE A 125 -3.58 2.97 -3.76
N ASP A 126 -2.93 3.97 -4.34
CA ASP A 126 -1.60 4.39 -3.94
C ASP A 126 -1.60 5.00 -2.53
N GLU A 127 -0.57 4.76 -1.73
CA GLU A 127 -0.48 5.21 -0.33
C GLU A 127 -0.71 6.72 -0.14
N VAL A 128 -0.18 7.55 -1.06
CA VAL A 128 -0.35 9.01 -1.06
C VAL A 128 -1.52 9.48 -1.93
N LEU A 129 -2.33 8.53 -2.43
CA LEU A 129 -3.49 8.73 -3.30
C LEU A 129 -3.14 9.38 -4.65
N ASP A 130 -1.88 9.24 -5.08
CA ASP A 130 -1.40 9.70 -6.38
C ASP A 130 -0.95 8.51 -7.23
N GLY A 131 -1.39 8.42 -8.48
CA GLY A 131 -1.10 7.24 -9.32
C GLY A 131 -2.03 6.03 -9.07
N CYS A 132 -3.20 6.24 -8.45
CA CYS A 132 -4.25 5.21 -8.35
C CYS A 132 -4.69 4.71 -9.74
N ARG A 133 -4.97 3.40 -9.84
CA ARG A 133 -5.29 2.75 -11.11
C ARG A 133 -6.24 1.57 -10.95
N ALA A 134 -6.96 1.25 -12.02
CA ALA A 134 -7.79 0.06 -12.11
C ALA A 134 -7.71 -0.57 -13.51
N ALA A 135 -7.54 -1.89 -13.56
CA ALA A 135 -7.61 -2.66 -14.80
C ALA A 135 -9.07 -3.01 -15.12
N PRO A 136 -9.41 -3.42 -16.37
CA PRO A 136 -10.74 -3.89 -16.76
C PRO A 136 -10.96 -5.41 -16.58
N ASP A 137 -9.90 -6.18 -16.36
CA ASP A 137 -9.93 -7.60 -16.02
C ASP A 137 -8.66 -8.03 -15.28
N ASP A 138 -8.74 -9.20 -14.65
CA ASP A 138 -7.64 -9.93 -14.03
C ASP A 138 -8.02 -11.42 -13.89
N LEU A 139 -7.15 -12.22 -13.28
CA LEU A 139 -7.38 -13.67 -13.06
C LEU A 139 -7.97 -14.00 -11.67
N THR A 140 -8.16 -13.00 -10.80
CA THR A 140 -8.78 -13.18 -9.47
C THR A 140 -10.25 -12.85 -9.49
N PHE A 141 -10.67 -11.73 -10.09
CA PHE A 141 -12.05 -11.27 -10.08
C PHE A 141 -12.73 -11.36 -11.45
N GLY A 142 -14.07 -11.38 -11.44
CA GLY A 142 -14.89 -11.33 -12.64
C GLY A 142 -14.52 -10.16 -13.56
N LYS A 143 -14.63 -10.38 -14.87
CA LYS A 143 -14.27 -9.40 -15.89
C LYS A 143 -15.22 -8.21 -15.91
N GLY A 144 -14.72 -7.05 -16.32
CA GLY A 144 -15.51 -5.86 -16.59
C GLY A 144 -14.94 -4.59 -15.94
N GLN A 145 -15.36 -3.44 -16.46
CA GLN A 145 -14.73 -2.16 -16.17
C GLN A 145 -15.18 -1.58 -14.82
N LEU A 146 -14.23 -1.42 -13.89
CA LEU A 146 -14.51 -0.87 -12.55
C LEU A 146 -14.75 0.65 -12.59
N LEU A 147 -13.99 1.37 -13.42
CA LEU A 147 -14.14 2.80 -13.63
C LEU A 147 -15.24 3.08 -14.64
N SER A 148 -15.90 4.22 -14.49
CA SER A 148 -16.93 4.67 -15.42
C SER A 148 -16.40 5.60 -16.50
N GLY A 149 -17.12 5.62 -17.63
CA GLY A 149 -16.92 6.59 -18.72
C GLY A 149 -15.54 6.55 -19.39
N VAL A 150 -14.82 5.44 -19.25
CA VAL A 150 -13.57 5.20 -19.94
C VAL A 150 -13.89 4.87 -21.40
N LYS A 151 -13.54 5.79 -22.30
CA LYS A 151 -13.88 5.70 -23.74
C LYS A 151 -13.00 4.70 -24.49
N ASP A 152 -11.80 4.43 -23.96
CA ASP A 152 -10.89 3.43 -24.52
C ASP A 152 -11.23 2.05 -23.94
N PHE A 153 -11.99 1.27 -24.70
CA PHE A 153 -12.27 -0.16 -24.41
C PHE A 153 -11.04 -1.06 -24.55
N SER A 154 -9.84 -0.49 -24.66
CA SER A 154 -8.62 -1.28 -24.59
C SER A 154 -8.55 -1.99 -23.23
N SER A 155 -8.00 -3.20 -23.18
CA SER A 155 -7.71 -3.93 -21.94
C SER A 155 -6.65 -3.21 -21.06
N ALA A 156 -6.28 -1.98 -21.42
CA ALA A 156 -5.30 -1.20 -20.68
C ALA A 156 -5.83 -0.75 -19.32
N THR A 157 -4.91 -0.75 -18.37
CA THR A 157 -5.14 -0.21 -17.03
C THR A 157 -5.36 1.30 -17.10
N SER A 158 -6.40 1.77 -16.42
CA SER A 158 -6.81 3.17 -16.42
C SER A 158 -6.49 3.84 -15.09
N HIS A 159 -6.03 5.10 -15.14
CA HIS A 159 -5.76 5.90 -13.95
C HIS A 159 -6.99 6.68 -13.49
N PHE A 160 -7.13 6.84 -12.18
CA PHE A 160 -8.14 7.69 -11.57
C PHE A 160 -7.53 8.55 -10.47
N GLU A 161 -8.15 9.70 -10.21
CA GLU A 161 -7.77 10.57 -9.09
C GLU A 161 -8.85 10.45 -8.01
N VAL A 162 -8.43 10.31 -6.75
CA VAL A 162 -9.35 10.16 -5.62
C VAL A 162 -9.93 11.53 -5.26
N GLU A 163 -11.26 11.64 -5.27
CA GLU A 163 -11.97 12.80 -4.71
C GLU A 163 -12.24 12.59 -3.22
N ALA A 164 -12.71 11.39 -2.87
CA ALA A 164 -12.96 10.97 -1.50
C ALA A 164 -12.77 9.46 -1.37
N ILE A 165 -12.29 9.03 -0.19
CA ILE A 165 -12.21 7.64 0.20
C ILE A 165 -12.77 7.48 1.61
N GLU A 166 -13.64 6.49 1.79
CA GLU A 166 -14.21 6.13 3.08
C GLU A 166 -14.03 4.64 3.31
N VAL A 167 -13.76 4.27 4.55
CA VAL A 167 -13.63 2.87 4.95
C VAL A 167 -14.59 2.62 6.10
N TRP A 168 -15.51 1.70 5.89
CA TRP A 168 -16.57 1.36 6.84
C TRP A 168 -16.36 -0.06 7.36
N GLY A 169 -16.34 -0.20 8.68
CA GLY A 169 -16.50 -1.51 9.32
C GLY A 169 -17.94 -1.97 9.19
N VAL A 170 -18.17 -3.18 8.68
CA VAL A 170 -19.53 -3.70 8.45
C VAL A 170 -19.73 -5.05 9.12
N GLY A 171 -20.92 -5.28 9.63
CA GLY A 171 -21.26 -6.51 10.34
C GLY A 171 -22.31 -6.28 11.41
N THR A 172 -22.52 -7.29 12.25
CA THR A 172 -23.35 -7.17 13.45
C THR A 172 -22.65 -6.29 14.49
N SER A 173 -23.41 -5.75 15.45
CA SER A 173 -22.83 -4.94 16.53
C SER A 173 -21.73 -5.68 17.29
N GLN A 174 -21.92 -6.97 17.57
CA GLN A 174 -20.91 -7.81 18.22
C GLN A 174 -19.62 -7.89 17.39
N LEU A 175 -19.76 -8.14 16.08
CA LEU A 175 -18.61 -8.25 15.20
C LEU A 175 -17.83 -6.93 15.12
N ILE A 176 -18.54 -5.80 15.09
CA ILE A 176 -17.91 -4.47 15.08
C ILE A 176 -17.18 -4.21 16.40
N GLU A 177 -17.78 -4.56 17.54
CA GLU A 177 -17.15 -4.44 18.85
C GLU A 177 -15.87 -5.27 18.95
N ASP A 178 -15.93 -6.54 18.55
CA ASP A 178 -14.77 -7.44 18.53
C ASP A 178 -13.66 -6.91 17.60
N ALA A 179 -14.03 -6.38 16.43
CA ALA A 179 -13.09 -5.82 15.47
C ALA A 179 -12.40 -4.54 15.98
N LEU A 180 -13.11 -3.72 16.77
CA LEU A 180 -12.55 -2.54 17.42
C LEU A 180 -11.62 -2.91 18.57
N LEU A 181 -12.01 -3.90 19.39
CA LEU A 181 -11.16 -4.45 20.46
C LEU A 181 -9.85 -5.02 19.91
N ALA A 182 -9.91 -5.76 18.80
CA ALA A 182 -8.73 -6.27 18.12
C ALA A 182 -7.78 -5.13 17.68
N ARG A 183 -8.34 -4.05 17.14
CA ARG A 183 -7.56 -2.88 16.71
C ARG A 183 -6.90 -2.17 17.88
N ASP A 184 -7.63 -1.99 18.97
CA ASP A 184 -7.10 -1.34 20.17
C ASP A 184 -6.00 -2.19 20.81
N GLY A 185 -6.18 -3.51 20.87
CA GLY A 185 -5.15 -4.45 21.30
C GLY A 185 -3.88 -4.35 20.47
N GLN A 186 -3.98 -4.42 19.14
CA GLN A 186 -2.81 -4.26 18.26
C GLN A 186 -2.10 -2.93 18.45
N ARG A 187 -2.85 -1.82 18.57
CA ARG A 187 -2.26 -0.48 18.79
C ARG A 187 -1.52 -0.39 20.11
N GLN A 188 -2.08 -0.96 21.18
CA GLN A 188 -1.42 -1.01 22.47
C GLN A 188 -0.12 -1.82 22.39
N ASP A 189 -0.13 -2.97 21.73
CA ASP A 189 1.06 -3.81 21.60
C ASP A 189 2.13 -3.18 20.72
N ALA A 190 1.75 -2.51 19.63
CA ALA A 190 2.66 -1.71 18.82
C ALA A 190 3.30 -0.58 19.66
N GLN A 191 2.51 0.14 20.46
CA GLN A 191 3.02 1.17 21.36
C GLN A 191 3.97 0.60 22.44
N LYS A 192 3.67 -0.57 23.01
CA LYS A 192 4.57 -1.24 23.96
C LYS A 192 5.90 -1.58 23.31
N LYS A 193 5.90 -2.14 22.09
CA LYS A 193 7.12 -2.44 21.32
C LYS A 193 7.94 -1.18 21.06
N ILE A 194 7.30 -0.10 20.60
CA ILE A 194 7.94 1.19 20.37
C ILE A 194 8.60 1.72 21.66
N ARG A 195 7.89 1.67 22.80
CA ARG A 195 8.43 2.09 24.10
C ARG A 195 9.62 1.24 24.56
N GLN A 196 9.57 -0.08 24.34
CA GLN A 196 10.67 -0.97 24.68
C GLN A 196 11.91 -0.67 23.85
N VAL A 197 11.76 -0.48 22.53
CA VAL A 197 12.86 -0.09 21.63
C VAL A 197 13.46 1.25 22.04
N MET A 198 12.64 2.26 22.34
CA MET A 198 13.14 3.56 22.80
C MET A 198 13.87 3.48 24.14
N LYS A 199 13.41 2.62 25.07
CA LYS A 199 14.12 2.39 26.34
C LYS A 199 15.48 1.75 26.11
N GLY A 200 15.56 0.74 25.23
CA GLY A 200 16.83 0.12 24.83
C GLY A 200 17.79 1.11 24.19
N ALA A 201 17.32 1.92 23.24
CA ALA A 201 18.12 2.95 22.58
C ALA A 201 18.63 4.03 23.55
N LYS A 202 17.80 4.43 24.53
CA LYS A 202 18.22 5.35 25.60
C LYS A 202 19.27 4.72 26.53
N GLY A 203 19.10 3.43 26.88
CA GLY A 203 20.09 2.70 27.67
C GLY A 203 21.43 2.61 26.94
N GLN A 204 21.40 2.20 25.67
CA GLN A 204 22.59 2.14 24.83
C GLN A 204 23.27 3.51 24.66
N PHE A 205 22.49 4.58 24.48
CA PHE A 205 23.01 5.94 24.45
C PHE A 205 23.69 6.36 25.76
N LEU A 206 23.10 6.01 26.92
CA LEU A 206 23.68 6.32 28.22
C LEU A 206 24.96 5.51 28.48
N ASP A 207 24.98 4.25 28.08
CA ASP A 207 26.17 3.40 28.16
C ASP A 207 27.28 3.92 27.25
N ASP A 208 26.97 4.35 26.01
CA ASP A 208 27.93 4.98 25.10
C ASP A 208 28.47 6.31 25.64
N PHE A 209 27.64 7.07 26.37
CA PHE A 209 28.05 8.31 27.04
C PHE A 209 28.93 8.05 28.27
N GLN A 210 28.59 7.05 29.10
CA GLN A 210 29.34 6.71 30.32
C GLN A 210 30.64 5.94 30.04
N SER A 211 30.65 5.10 29.01
CA SER A 211 31.84 4.34 28.60
C SER A 211 32.87 5.19 27.86
N GLY A 212 32.57 6.47 27.58
CA GLY A 212 33.47 7.37 26.86
C GLY A 212 33.60 7.04 25.36
N LEU A 213 32.75 6.18 24.81
CA LEU A 213 32.67 5.85 23.38
C LEU A 213 31.96 6.93 22.54
N ALA A 214 31.73 8.12 23.12
CA ALA A 214 31.26 9.35 22.47
C ALA A 214 32.20 9.91 21.38
N GLY A 215 32.96 9.06 20.68
CA GLY A 215 34.04 9.46 19.77
C GLY A 215 33.89 9.04 18.31
N ASN A 216 32.99 8.12 17.91
CA ASN A 216 33.24 7.45 16.62
C ASN A 216 32.41 7.84 15.39
N LYS A 217 31.31 8.61 15.47
CA LYS A 217 30.68 9.20 14.26
C LYS A 217 29.98 10.54 14.45
N LEU A 218 29.36 10.81 15.61
CA LEU A 218 28.53 12.01 15.78
C LEU A 218 29.33 13.28 16.13
N PHE A 219 30.50 13.14 16.76
CA PHE A 219 31.34 14.26 17.22
C PHE A 219 32.57 14.54 16.34
N GLN A 220 32.91 13.63 15.42
CA GLN A 220 34.08 13.78 14.54
C GLN A 220 34.00 15.01 13.63
N HIS A 221 32.79 15.50 13.33
CA HIS A 221 32.62 16.71 12.51
C HIS A 221 33.03 18.01 13.23
N ARG A 222 32.97 18.05 14.57
CA ARG A 222 33.32 19.26 15.33
C ARG A 222 34.84 19.41 15.44
N ASP A 223 35.56 18.31 15.68
CA ASP A 223 37.02 18.31 15.80
C ASP A 223 37.71 18.51 14.43
N GLN A 224 37.08 18.06 13.32
CA GLN A 224 37.56 18.35 11.96
C GLN A 224 37.43 19.82 11.54
N ILE A 225 36.54 20.60 12.16
CA ILE A 225 36.37 22.04 11.88
C ILE A 225 37.33 22.88 12.72
N GLN A 226 37.66 22.44 13.94
CA GLN A 226 38.56 23.18 14.85
C GLN A 226 40.05 23.04 14.48
N GLY A 227 40.43 22.01 13.71
CA GLY A 227 41.79 21.81 13.20
C GLY A 227 42.12 22.55 11.90
N ARG A 228 41.25 23.43 11.39
CA ARG A 228 41.45 24.21 10.15
C ARG A 228 41.84 25.67 10.37
N GLU A 229 42.09 26.09 11.61
CA GLU A 229 42.68 27.40 11.91
C GLU A 229 44.20 27.27 12.05
N GLY A 230 44.87 27.15 10.91
CA GLY A 230 46.33 27.15 10.84
C GLY A 230 46.75 27.21 9.38
N ASP A 231 47.36 28.32 9.01
CA ASP A 231 48.02 28.59 7.73
C ASP A 231 47.14 29.20 6.62
N CYS A 232 46.83 30.49 6.78
CA CYS A 232 46.69 31.41 5.64
C CYS A 232 47.96 32.26 5.60
N ASP A 233 49.00 31.76 4.95
CA ASP A 233 50.15 32.57 4.54
C ASP A 233 49.64 33.61 3.53
N ILE A 234 49.61 34.88 3.97
CA ILE A 234 49.41 36.02 3.08
C ILE A 234 50.79 36.39 2.55
N ASP A 235 51.07 35.98 1.31
CA ASP A 235 52.26 36.36 0.55
C ASP A 235 52.43 37.89 0.56
N ARG A 236 53.50 38.35 1.21
CA ARG A 236 54.01 39.71 1.09
C ARG A 236 54.72 39.83 -0.25
N VAL A 237 54.14 40.62 -1.15
CA VAL A 237 54.77 41.04 -2.42
C VAL A 237 56.00 41.90 -2.09
N GLU A 238 57.18 41.45 -2.50
CA GLU A 238 58.42 42.22 -2.46
C GLU A 238 58.44 43.29 -3.58
N GLU A 239 58.93 44.48 -3.23
CA GLU A 239 59.15 45.61 -4.13
C GLU A 239 60.34 45.35 -5.07
N GLU A 240 60.11 45.39 -6.39
CA GLU A 240 61.19 45.47 -7.39
C GLU A 240 61.60 46.94 -7.60
N LYS A 241 62.86 47.25 -7.28
CA LYS A 241 63.60 48.38 -7.86
C LYS A 241 64.55 47.84 -8.93
N VAL A 242 64.31 48.17 -10.20
CA VAL A 242 65.16 49.00 -11.09
C VAL A 242 64.29 49.45 -12.27
#